data_AF-A0AAD2HVB8-F1
#
_entry.id   AF-A0AAD2HVB8-F1
#
_cell.length_a   1.000
_cell.length_b   1.000
_cell.length_c   1.000
_cell.angle_alpha   90.00
_cell.angle_beta   90.00
_cell.angle_gamma   90.00
#
_symmetry.space_group_name_H-M   'P 1'
#
loop_
_entity.id
_entity.type
_entity.pdbx_description
1 polymer ?
#
loop_
_entity_poly.entity_id
_entity_poly.type
_entity_poly.pdbx_seq_one_letter_code
_entity_poly.pdbx_strand_id
1 'polypeptide(L)'
;TTSSAMGRLSNISLPVGMRDEHTLTDEQVQMYAMEKLMNFRWISKLFATCAPHGLSAKDLAPKEVSDYCSEVGQFAEVAYSAIPLEFIFENLDALMEPTLPLDKYTALRGSHLVASFFGQTAHLQGYSAYRPETKQLILTFQGTASPHQALYDLQLVMHEHPSQHGRVHAGFWKLYQGAKQPALDALRKGLAEHDVEEVVVTGHSMGAALSQLFLVDLLRDESLAPIGRIPIRLVGFGSPRSGTHTLVGFWNALVSERRGRHGRESIVEYAVKIYNDGIPALPPLALGYRHFARAPYYFVQGRLYRVPEALAEYSLFDVDLSEDAVEPPLHPRGGHNYYNGRDMERFARRIGYLDRAMKEVGDWRERYREQVAKH
;
A
#
# COMPACT_ATOMS: atom_id res chain seq x y z
N THR A 1 -27.88 -28.02 19.43
CA THR A 1 -26.57 -28.73 19.47
C THR A 1 -25.38 -27.78 19.28
N THR A 2 -25.54 -26.50 19.59
CA THR A 2 -24.59 -25.40 19.37
C THR A 2 -23.55 -25.21 20.48
N SER A 3 -23.31 -26.23 21.33
CA SER A 3 -22.45 -26.09 22.52
C SER A 3 -21.08 -26.80 22.41
N SER A 4 -20.77 -27.52 21.31
CA SER A 4 -19.53 -28.31 21.21
C SER A 4 -18.45 -27.73 20.29
N ALA A 5 -18.69 -26.60 19.63
CA ALA A 5 -17.71 -25.97 18.73
C ALA A 5 -16.79 -24.95 19.44
N MET A 6 -17.18 -24.43 20.62
CA MET A 6 -16.34 -23.48 21.40
C MET A 6 -15.20 -24.15 22.18
N GLY A 7 -15.19 -25.48 22.31
CA GLY A 7 -14.21 -26.22 23.11
C GLY A 7 -12.92 -26.64 22.39
N ARG A 8 -12.73 -26.29 21.10
CA ARG A 8 -11.54 -26.72 20.31
C ARG A 8 -10.77 -25.57 19.66
N LEU A 9 -10.89 -24.35 20.17
CA LEU A 9 -10.12 -23.19 19.71
C LEU A 9 -8.97 -22.80 20.67
N SER A 10 -8.70 -23.58 21.72
CA SER A 10 -7.70 -23.24 22.73
C SER A 10 -6.27 -23.74 22.45
N ASN A 11 -6.01 -24.46 21.35
CA ASN A 11 -4.69 -25.03 21.06
C ASN A 11 -4.18 -24.71 19.64
N ILE A 12 -4.27 -23.45 19.23
CA ILE A 12 -3.40 -22.93 18.16
C ILE A 12 -2.24 -22.26 18.88
N SER A 13 -1.09 -22.94 18.92
CA SER A 13 0.16 -22.36 19.41
C SER A 13 0.52 -21.18 18.50
N LEU A 14 0.22 -19.96 18.98
CA LEU A 14 0.72 -18.73 18.38
C LEU A 14 2.27 -18.80 18.42
N PRO A 15 3.00 -18.60 17.29
CA PRO A 15 4.44 -18.41 17.27
C PRO A 15 4.98 -17.60 18.46
N VAL A 16 6.18 -17.94 18.91
CA VAL A 16 6.73 -17.53 20.21
C VAL A 16 6.92 -16.00 20.31
N GLY A 17 6.99 -15.29 19.18
CA GLY A 17 6.98 -13.81 19.09
C GLY A 17 5.59 -13.12 19.07
N MET A 18 4.49 -13.87 19.20
CA MET A 18 3.10 -13.35 19.15
C MET A 18 2.44 -13.17 20.52
N ARG A 19 3.21 -13.20 21.61
CA ARG A 19 2.71 -12.71 22.89
C ARG A 19 2.67 -11.18 22.84
N ASP A 20 1.59 -10.60 23.32
CA ASP A 20 1.39 -9.17 23.60
C ASP A 20 2.36 -8.66 24.71
N GLU A 21 3.61 -9.14 24.71
CA GLU A 21 4.63 -8.95 25.75
C GLU A 21 5.52 -7.73 25.48
N HIS A 22 5.26 -6.95 24.42
CA HIS A 22 5.82 -5.60 24.32
C HIS A 22 5.04 -4.68 25.25
N THR A 23 5.63 -4.36 26.39
CA THR A 23 5.12 -3.27 27.23
C THR A 23 5.17 -2.00 26.38
N LEU A 24 4.00 -1.48 26.01
CA LEU A 24 3.92 -0.29 25.17
C LEU A 24 4.51 0.91 25.90
N THR A 25 5.23 1.75 25.17
CA THR A 25 5.62 3.07 25.66
C THR A 25 4.39 3.97 25.80
N ASP A 26 4.47 5.03 26.60
CA ASP A 26 3.38 5.98 26.76
C ASP A 26 2.98 6.61 25.40
N GLU A 27 3.95 6.91 24.53
CA GLU A 27 3.70 7.42 23.19
C GLU A 27 2.92 6.41 22.33
N GLN A 28 3.27 5.11 22.40
CA GLN A 28 2.54 4.07 21.68
C GLN A 28 1.13 3.88 22.22
N VAL A 29 0.93 3.95 23.54
CA VAL A 29 -0.41 3.87 24.15
C VAL A 29 -1.28 5.01 23.66
N GLN A 30 -0.78 6.25 23.67
CA GLN A 30 -1.52 7.41 23.16
C GLN A 30 -1.81 7.29 21.65
N MET A 31 -0.81 6.91 20.85
CA MET A 31 -0.99 6.70 19.42
C MET A 31 -2.09 5.68 19.13
N TYR A 32 -2.08 4.53 19.80
CA TYR A 32 -3.09 3.49 19.61
C TYR A 32 -4.47 3.87 20.15
N ALA A 33 -4.54 4.68 21.20
CA ALA A 33 -5.81 5.23 21.69
C ALA A 33 -6.44 6.23 20.69
N MET A 34 -5.64 6.84 19.81
CA MET A 34 -6.10 7.76 18.77
C MET A 34 -6.49 7.07 17.46
N GLU A 35 -6.38 5.74 17.36
CA GLU A 35 -6.82 5.00 16.18
C GLU A 35 -8.33 5.20 15.95
N LYS A 36 -8.68 5.60 14.73
CA LYS A 36 -10.07 5.71 14.26
C LYS A 36 -10.32 4.90 13.00
N LEU A 37 -9.26 4.55 12.27
CA LEU A 37 -9.36 3.74 11.07
C LEU A 37 -9.26 2.25 11.41
N MET A 38 -9.85 1.40 10.57
CA MET A 38 -9.81 -0.05 10.74
C MET A 38 -8.41 -0.58 10.41
N ASN A 39 -7.73 -1.19 11.38
CA ASN A 39 -6.42 -1.83 11.18
C ASN A 39 -6.49 -3.31 10.80
N PHE A 40 -7.70 -3.89 10.74
CA PHE A 40 -7.96 -5.26 10.29
C PHE A 40 -7.25 -6.39 11.08
N ARG A 41 -6.74 -6.09 12.27
CA ARG A 41 -6.08 -7.05 13.17
C ARG A 41 -6.97 -8.26 13.49
N TRP A 42 -8.27 -8.03 13.65
CA TRP A 42 -9.24 -9.12 13.91
C TRP A 42 -9.39 -10.07 12.70
N ILE A 43 -9.30 -9.57 11.48
CA ILE A 43 -9.30 -10.41 10.26
C ILE A 43 -8.04 -11.23 10.21
N SER A 44 -6.89 -10.62 10.54
CA SER A 44 -5.61 -11.33 10.62
C SER A 44 -5.75 -12.54 11.56
N LYS A 45 -6.30 -12.34 12.76
CA LYS A 45 -6.56 -13.43 13.72
C LYS A 45 -7.45 -14.56 13.19
N LEU A 46 -8.41 -14.25 12.31
CA LEU A 46 -9.39 -15.24 11.80
C LEU A 46 -8.97 -15.92 10.50
N PHE A 47 -8.28 -15.20 9.62
CA PHE A 47 -8.08 -15.61 8.22
C PHE A 47 -6.63 -15.62 7.77
N ALA A 48 -5.70 -15.02 8.53
CA ALA A 48 -4.31 -15.03 8.15
C ALA A 48 -3.75 -16.45 8.19
N THR A 49 -2.93 -16.76 7.18
CA THR A 49 -2.17 -18.00 7.13
C THR A 49 -0.77 -17.75 7.68
N CYS A 50 -0.39 -18.52 8.69
CA CYS A 50 0.95 -18.52 9.26
C CYS A 50 1.88 -19.38 8.39
N ALA A 51 3.03 -18.83 8.03
CA ALA A 51 4.06 -19.56 7.30
C ALA A 51 4.60 -20.71 8.17
N PRO A 52 4.87 -21.89 7.58
CA PRO A 52 5.43 -23.05 8.30
C PRO A 52 6.90 -22.84 8.71
N HIS A 53 7.58 -21.88 8.08
CA HIS A 53 8.95 -21.49 8.37
C HIS A 53 9.01 -19.99 8.63
N GLY A 54 9.75 -19.60 9.67
CA GLY A 54 9.96 -18.20 10.00
C GLY A 54 10.97 -17.50 9.10
N LEU A 55 11.05 -16.19 9.23
CA LEU A 55 12.07 -15.34 8.60
C LEU A 55 13.18 -15.04 9.60
N SER A 56 14.37 -14.76 9.08
CA SER A 56 15.57 -14.50 9.90
C SER A 56 16.41 -13.37 9.31
N ALA A 57 17.57 -13.08 9.91
CA ALA A 57 18.55 -12.12 9.38
C ALA A 57 18.95 -12.40 7.92
N LYS A 58 18.90 -13.67 7.46
CA LYS A 58 19.18 -14.04 6.06
C LYS A 58 18.15 -13.51 5.06
N ASP A 59 16.94 -13.25 5.54
CA ASP A 59 15.83 -12.74 4.74
C ASP A 59 15.73 -11.21 4.84
N LEU A 60 16.53 -10.57 5.70
CA LEU A 60 16.49 -9.13 5.90
C LEU A 60 16.79 -8.41 4.57
N ALA A 61 15.87 -7.52 4.18
CA ALA A 61 16.05 -6.72 2.99
C ALA A 61 17.11 -5.63 3.23
N PRO A 62 17.89 -5.25 2.20
CA PRO A 62 18.80 -4.12 2.29
C PRO A 62 18.06 -2.84 2.74
N LYS A 63 18.73 -1.98 3.51
CA LYS A 63 18.13 -0.77 4.05
C LYS A 63 17.58 0.13 2.95
N GLU A 64 18.26 0.19 1.81
CA GLU A 64 17.88 0.98 0.64
C GLU A 64 16.52 0.56 0.09
N VAL A 65 16.17 -0.73 0.16
CA VAL A 65 14.85 -1.23 -0.25
C VAL A 65 13.77 -0.75 0.73
N SER A 66 14.05 -0.81 2.04
CA SER A 66 13.13 -0.32 3.07
C SER A 66 12.92 1.19 2.96
N ASP A 67 14.00 1.96 2.74
CA ASP A 67 13.96 3.40 2.55
C ASP A 67 13.16 3.77 1.29
N TYR A 68 13.41 3.09 0.16
CA TYR A 68 12.66 3.30 -1.08
C TYR A 68 11.16 3.00 -0.91
N CYS A 69 10.81 1.90 -0.24
CA CYS A 69 9.41 1.58 0.08
C CYS A 69 8.78 2.67 0.95
N SER A 70 9.50 3.19 1.95
CA SER A 70 9.03 4.29 2.80
C SER A 70 8.82 5.58 2.03
N GLU A 71 9.74 5.95 1.12
CA GLU A 71 9.60 7.12 0.26
C GLU A 71 8.36 7.03 -0.63
N VAL A 72 8.21 5.93 -1.35
CA VAL A 72 7.05 5.72 -2.24
C VAL A 72 5.75 5.59 -1.43
N GLY A 73 5.81 5.06 -0.22
CA GLY A 73 4.69 5.00 0.72
C GLY A 73 4.08 6.37 1.03
N GLN A 74 4.89 7.43 1.05
CA GLN A 74 4.40 8.80 1.25
C GLN A 74 3.43 9.24 0.15
N PHE A 75 3.69 8.86 -1.09
CA PHE A 75 2.79 9.13 -2.22
C PHE A 75 1.51 8.28 -2.12
N ALA A 76 1.64 7.01 -1.74
CA ALA A 76 0.47 6.15 -1.50
C ALA A 76 -0.46 6.70 -0.40
N GLU A 77 0.11 7.29 0.67
CA GLU A 77 -0.65 7.95 1.74
C GLU A 77 -1.34 9.23 1.27
N VAL A 78 -0.67 10.07 0.47
CA VAL A 78 -1.22 11.34 -0.04
C VAL A 78 -2.47 11.14 -0.89
N ALA A 79 -2.62 10.00 -1.56
CA ALA A 79 -3.84 9.67 -2.30
C ALA A 79 -5.10 9.66 -1.41
N TYR A 80 -4.98 9.53 -0.09
CA TYR A 80 -6.07 9.59 0.88
C TYR A 80 -6.40 11.00 1.37
N SER A 81 -5.81 12.04 0.77
CA SER A 81 -6.06 13.42 1.17
C SER A 81 -7.55 13.77 1.12
N ALA A 82 -8.05 14.40 2.18
CA ALA A 82 -9.40 14.96 2.23
C ALA A 82 -9.51 16.35 1.58
N ILE A 83 -8.36 16.97 1.24
CA ILE A 83 -8.28 18.27 0.56
C ILE A 83 -7.75 18.11 -0.87
N PRO A 84 -8.00 19.07 -1.78
CA PRO A 84 -7.51 19.01 -3.15
C PRO A 84 -5.99 18.78 -3.23
N LEU A 85 -5.57 17.89 -4.14
CA LEU A 85 -4.15 17.58 -4.31
C LEU A 85 -3.39 18.75 -4.91
N GLU A 86 -4.04 19.56 -5.74
CA GLU A 86 -3.50 20.78 -6.31
C GLU A 86 -2.99 21.70 -5.20
N PHE A 87 -3.82 21.93 -4.18
CA PHE A 87 -3.43 22.72 -3.02
C PHE A 87 -2.24 22.11 -2.28
N ILE A 88 -2.22 20.78 -2.08
CA ILE A 88 -1.10 20.10 -1.42
C ILE A 88 0.20 20.33 -2.18
N PHE A 89 0.22 20.05 -3.47
CA PHE A 89 1.45 20.10 -4.28
C PHE A 89 1.91 21.55 -4.53
N GLU A 90 1.00 22.51 -4.64
CA GLU A 90 1.33 23.95 -4.74
C GLU A 90 1.88 24.53 -3.43
N ASN A 91 1.60 23.91 -2.28
CA ASN A 91 1.97 24.41 -0.96
C ASN A 91 2.92 23.48 -0.18
N LEU A 92 3.63 22.56 -0.87
CA LEU A 92 4.46 21.55 -0.22
C LEU A 92 5.45 22.13 0.79
N ASP A 93 6.22 23.15 0.42
CA ASP A 93 7.23 23.72 1.32
C ASP A 93 6.63 24.20 2.64
N ALA A 94 5.48 24.89 2.58
CA ALA A 94 4.77 25.35 3.76
C ALA A 94 4.15 24.19 4.56
N LEU A 95 3.56 23.21 3.88
CA LEU A 95 2.94 22.05 4.53
C LEU A 95 3.97 21.12 5.19
N MET A 96 5.23 21.16 4.73
CA MET A 96 6.36 20.39 5.23
C MET A 96 7.17 21.11 6.32
N GLU A 97 6.80 22.34 6.70
CA GLU A 97 7.41 23.02 7.85
C GLU A 97 7.24 22.18 9.14
N PRO A 98 8.15 22.31 10.12
CA PRO A 98 8.03 21.59 11.39
C PRO A 98 6.65 21.79 12.02
N THR A 99 6.03 20.70 12.49
CA THR A 99 4.68 20.64 13.10
C THR A 99 3.49 20.74 12.13
N LEU A 100 3.72 21.06 10.85
CA LEU A 100 2.68 21.12 9.82
C LEU A 100 2.35 19.70 9.29
N PRO A 101 1.24 19.51 8.53
CA PRO A 101 0.70 18.18 8.24
C PRO A 101 1.69 17.23 7.56
N LEU A 102 2.60 17.77 6.75
CA LEU A 102 3.53 17.02 5.91
C LEU A 102 4.98 17.08 6.41
N ASP A 103 5.21 17.45 7.67
CA ASP A 103 6.54 17.56 8.30
C ASP A 103 7.41 16.29 8.18
N LYS A 104 6.77 15.12 8.11
CA LYS A 104 7.41 13.80 7.96
C LYS A 104 7.29 13.21 6.55
N TYR A 105 6.96 14.03 5.54
CA TYR A 105 6.76 13.62 4.15
C TYR A 105 7.88 14.12 3.23
N THR A 106 9.11 13.82 3.62
CA THR A 106 10.33 14.33 2.95
C THR A 106 10.45 13.93 1.48
N ALA A 107 9.88 12.79 1.06
CA ALA A 107 9.95 12.32 -0.31
C ALA A 107 9.08 13.13 -1.28
N LEU A 108 8.13 13.92 -0.75
CA LEU A 108 7.32 14.85 -1.55
C LEU A 108 8.08 16.12 -1.91
N ARG A 109 9.20 16.43 -1.25
CA ARG A 109 9.93 17.69 -1.46
C ARG A 109 10.29 17.87 -2.93
N GLY A 110 10.01 19.05 -3.46
CA GLY A 110 10.31 19.40 -4.86
C GLY A 110 9.51 18.62 -5.90
N SER A 111 8.57 17.75 -5.51
CA SER A 111 7.72 17.03 -6.45
C SER A 111 6.60 17.93 -6.99
N HIS A 112 6.16 17.65 -8.21
CA HIS A 112 5.09 18.39 -8.89
C HIS A 112 3.91 17.48 -9.19
N LEU A 113 2.70 17.96 -8.94
CA LEU A 113 1.50 17.28 -9.41
C LEU A 113 1.42 17.39 -10.94
N VAL A 114 1.39 16.26 -11.62
CA VAL A 114 1.18 16.19 -13.08
C VAL A 114 -0.31 16.22 -13.38
N ALA A 115 -1.08 15.37 -12.70
CA ALA A 115 -2.53 15.31 -12.81
C ALA A 115 -3.14 14.62 -11.58
N SER A 116 -4.26 15.12 -11.09
CA SER A 116 -5.18 14.37 -10.23
C SER A 116 -6.35 13.85 -11.06
N PHE A 117 -7.00 12.77 -10.62
CA PHE A 117 -8.18 12.23 -11.28
C PHE A 117 -9.10 11.49 -10.31
N PHE A 118 -10.36 11.36 -10.71
CA PHE A 118 -11.35 10.52 -10.03
C PHE A 118 -11.88 9.46 -10.99
N GLY A 119 -11.89 8.21 -10.54
CA GLY A 119 -12.51 7.11 -11.25
C GLY A 119 -14.03 7.29 -11.34
N GLN A 120 -14.61 6.87 -12.46
CA GLN A 120 -16.05 6.96 -12.70
C GLN A 120 -16.88 6.05 -11.77
N THR A 121 -16.25 5.06 -11.14
CA THR A 121 -16.86 4.21 -10.13
C THR A 121 -16.36 4.60 -8.74
N ALA A 122 -17.29 4.79 -7.80
CA ALA A 122 -17.03 5.12 -6.39
C ALA A 122 -16.19 6.38 -6.16
N HIS A 123 -16.02 7.24 -7.19
CA HIS A 123 -15.24 8.47 -7.12
C HIS A 123 -13.82 8.23 -6.58
N LEU A 124 -13.20 7.11 -6.99
CA LEU A 124 -11.89 6.71 -6.51
C LEU A 124 -10.81 7.71 -6.92
N GLN A 125 -10.09 8.27 -5.96
CA GLN A 125 -9.04 9.23 -6.25
C GLN A 125 -7.78 8.52 -6.76
N GLY A 126 -7.09 9.16 -7.69
CA GLY A 126 -5.74 8.80 -8.09
C GLY A 126 -5.02 10.04 -8.60
N TYR A 127 -3.71 9.95 -8.75
CA TYR A 127 -2.92 11.06 -9.27
C TYR A 127 -1.58 10.59 -9.81
N SER A 128 -0.94 11.48 -10.55
CA SER A 128 0.47 11.35 -10.92
C SER A 128 1.28 12.54 -10.46
N ALA A 129 2.48 12.30 -9.97
CA ALA A 129 3.43 13.32 -9.57
C ALA A 129 4.82 13.03 -10.14
N TYR A 130 5.52 14.06 -10.56
CA TYR A 130 6.89 13.97 -11.06
C TYR A 130 7.87 14.40 -9.96
N ARG A 131 8.92 13.62 -9.75
CA ARG A 131 10.05 13.93 -8.85
C ARG A 131 11.26 14.34 -9.70
N PRO A 132 11.57 15.64 -9.84
CA PRO A 132 12.68 16.09 -10.68
C PRO A 132 14.05 15.54 -10.25
N GLU A 133 14.30 15.44 -8.94
CA GLU A 133 15.60 15.00 -8.40
C GLU A 133 15.95 13.55 -8.78
N THR A 134 14.94 12.67 -8.79
CA THR A 134 15.10 11.24 -9.13
C THR A 134 14.59 10.90 -10.53
N LYS A 135 14.07 11.90 -11.26
CA LYS A 135 13.41 11.75 -12.57
C LYS A 135 12.32 10.67 -12.60
N GLN A 136 11.59 10.54 -11.49
CA GLN A 136 10.54 9.54 -11.33
C GLN A 136 9.17 10.13 -11.65
N LEU A 137 8.38 9.42 -12.44
CA LEU A 137 6.95 9.66 -12.57
C LEU A 137 6.19 8.65 -11.71
N ILE A 138 5.56 9.13 -10.64
CA ILE A 138 4.80 8.31 -9.70
C ILE A 138 3.32 8.38 -10.07
N LEU A 139 2.71 7.25 -10.39
CA LEU A 139 1.27 7.08 -10.57
C LEU A 139 0.68 6.35 -9.35
N THR A 140 -0.30 6.95 -8.70
CA THR A 140 -0.88 6.44 -7.46
C THR A 140 -2.38 6.21 -7.57
N PHE A 141 -2.83 5.09 -7.03
CA PHE A 141 -4.25 4.78 -6.82
C PHE A 141 -4.59 4.79 -5.33
N GLN A 142 -5.65 5.51 -4.96
CA GLN A 142 -6.19 5.48 -3.60
C GLN A 142 -6.83 4.11 -3.33
N GLY A 143 -6.74 3.63 -2.08
CA GLY A 143 -7.60 2.55 -1.61
C GLY A 143 -8.99 3.07 -1.21
N THR A 144 -9.79 2.25 -0.51
CA THR A 144 -11.12 2.69 -0.10
C THR A 144 -11.05 3.57 1.15
N ALA A 145 -11.73 4.72 1.15
CA ALA A 145 -11.85 5.58 2.34
C ALA A 145 -12.71 4.96 3.47
N SER A 146 -13.56 3.98 3.13
CA SER A 146 -14.37 3.18 4.06
C SER A 146 -14.06 1.67 3.96
N PRO A 147 -12.88 1.22 4.43
CA PRO A 147 -12.45 -0.18 4.29
C PRO A 147 -13.40 -1.19 4.97
N HIS A 148 -14.15 -0.77 6.00
CA HIS A 148 -15.20 -1.57 6.62
C HIS A 148 -16.30 -1.94 5.62
N GLN A 149 -16.84 -0.97 4.89
CA GLN A 149 -17.88 -1.22 3.88
C GLN A 149 -17.32 -2.07 2.75
N ALA A 150 -16.11 -1.75 2.27
CA ALA A 150 -15.44 -2.56 1.24
C ALA A 150 -15.22 -4.03 1.66
N LEU A 151 -15.06 -4.31 2.95
CA LEU A 151 -14.91 -5.66 3.48
C LEU A 151 -16.23 -6.43 3.57
N TYR A 152 -17.32 -5.78 3.99
CA TYR A 152 -18.63 -6.43 3.98
C TYR A 152 -19.18 -6.57 2.56
N ASP A 153 -18.85 -5.62 1.69
CA ASP A 153 -19.17 -5.60 0.27
C ASP A 153 -18.09 -6.27 -0.59
N LEU A 154 -17.09 -6.94 0.01
CA LEU A 154 -16.06 -7.71 -0.71
C LEU A 154 -16.80 -8.88 -1.37
N GLN A 155 -17.39 -8.60 -2.51
CA GLN A 155 -18.07 -9.55 -3.35
C GLN A 155 -17.00 -10.54 -3.78
N LEU A 156 -16.97 -11.71 -3.15
CA LEU A 156 -16.11 -12.86 -3.47
C LEU A 156 -16.36 -13.43 -4.89
N VAL A 157 -17.06 -12.65 -5.71
CA VAL A 157 -17.39 -12.88 -7.10
C VAL A 157 -16.16 -12.56 -7.94
N MET A 158 -15.83 -13.53 -8.77
CA MET A 158 -14.81 -13.39 -9.79
C MET A 158 -15.45 -12.93 -11.11
N HIS A 159 -14.71 -12.12 -11.85
CA HIS A 159 -15.02 -11.68 -13.21
C HIS A 159 -13.97 -12.25 -14.16
N GLU A 160 -14.39 -12.78 -15.31
CA GLU A 160 -13.45 -13.23 -16.35
C GLU A 160 -12.61 -12.05 -16.83
N HIS A 161 -11.28 -12.17 -16.76
CA HIS A 161 -10.41 -11.09 -17.19
C HIS A 161 -10.40 -11.01 -18.73
N PRO A 162 -10.44 -9.81 -19.36
CA PRO A 162 -10.47 -9.69 -20.83
C PRO A 162 -9.22 -10.21 -21.56
N SER A 163 -8.17 -10.57 -20.82
CA SER A 163 -7.03 -11.31 -21.39
C SER A 163 -7.37 -12.76 -21.70
N GLN A 164 -8.52 -13.27 -21.26
CA GLN A 164 -8.92 -14.69 -21.31
C GLN A 164 -7.99 -15.61 -20.49
N HIS A 165 -7.11 -15.03 -19.67
CA HIS A 165 -6.20 -15.75 -18.81
C HIS A 165 -6.64 -15.65 -17.35
N GLY A 166 -7.72 -16.33 -16.99
CA GLY A 166 -8.21 -16.38 -15.62
C GLY A 166 -9.15 -15.26 -15.22
N ARG A 167 -9.37 -15.15 -13.91
CA ARG A 167 -10.39 -14.28 -13.34
C ARG A 167 -9.79 -13.30 -12.34
N VAL A 168 -10.44 -12.16 -12.23
CA VAL A 168 -10.12 -11.05 -11.32
C VAL A 168 -11.28 -10.85 -10.35
N HIS A 169 -11.03 -10.28 -9.18
CA HIS A 169 -12.09 -9.85 -8.29
C HIS A 169 -13.02 -8.83 -8.98
N ALA A 170 -14.32 -9.09 -9.04
CA ALA A 170 -15.28 -8.27 -9.80
C ALA A 170 -15.32 -6.80 -9.32
N GLY A 171 -15.30 -6.57 -8.01
CA GLY A 171 -15.25 -5.22 -7.41
C GLY A 171 -13.99 -4.43 -7.81
N PHE A 172 -12.79 -5.01 -7.61
CA PHE A 172 -11.52 -4.37 -8.02
C PHE A 172 -11.48 -4.12 -9.52
N TRP A 173 -11.98 -5.06 -10.33
CA TRP A 173 -12.07 -4.87 -11.77
C TRP A 173 -12.96 -3.68 -12.16
N LYS A 174 -14.15 -3.56 -11.55
CA LYS A 174 -15.06 -2.44 -11.80
C LYS A 174 -14.43 -1.09 -11.45
N LEU A 175 -13.77 -1.02 -10.30
CA LEU A 175 -13.08 0.19 -9.84
C LEU A 175 -11.91 0.55 -10.76
N TYR A 176 -11.09 -0.43 -11.11
CA TYR A 176 -10.01 -0.27 -12.06
C TYR A 176 -10.51 0.25 -13.41
N GLN A 177 -11.55 -0.36 -13.99
CA GLN A 177 -12.13 0.08 -15.25
C GLN A 177 -12.59 1.54 -15.22
N GLY A 178 -13.19 1.98 -14.10
CA GLY A 178 -13.59 3.38 -13.93
C GLY A 178 -12.42 4.36 -13.83
N ALA A 179 -11.23 3.90 -13.42
CA ALA A 179 -10.02 4.72 -13.25
C ALA A 179 -8.98 4.53 -14.38
N LYS A 180 -9.12 3.51 -15.23
CA LYS A 180 -8.13 3.11 -16.25
C LYS A 180 -7.79 4.26 -17.19
N GLN A 181 -8.79 4.86 -17.82
CA GLN A 181 -8.55 5.90 -18.84
C GLN A 181 -7.92 7.16 -18.22
N PRO A 182 -8.46 7.73 -17.12
CA PRO A 182 -7.81 8.86 -16.44
C PRO A 182 -6.37 8.56 -15.98
N ALA A 183 -6.08 7.35 -15.50
CA ALA A 183 -4.74 6.95 -15.09
C ALA A 183 -3.77 6.85 -16.28
N LEU A 184 -4.22 6.33 -17.43
CA LEU A 184 -3.44 6.32 -18.67
C LEU A 184 -3.16 7.75 -19.16
N ASP A 185 -4.13 8.64 -19.09
CA ASP A 185 -3.96 10.03 -19.51
C ASP A 185 -2.99 10.78 -18.59
N ALA A 186 -3.07 10.55 -17.28
CA ALA A 186 -2.11 11.06 -16.30
C ALA A 186 -0.67 10.55 -16.57
N LEU A 187 -0.52 9.25 -16.85
CA LEU A 187 0.77 8.64 -17.22
C LEU A 187 1.34 9.25 -18.50
N ARG A 188 0.52 9.33 -19.57
CA ARG A 188 0.94 9.89 -20.86
C ARG A 188 1.34 11.36 -20.73
N LYS A 189 0.58 12.15 -19.97
CA LYS A 189 0.88 13.54 -19.69
C LYS A 189 2.25 13.68 -19.04
N GLY A 190 2.52 12.91 -17.98
CA GLY A 190 3.81 12.95 -17.29
C GLY A 190 4.98 12.55 -18.18
N LEU A 191 4.82 11.51 -19.01
CA LEU A 191 5.84 11.08 -19.97
C LEU A 191 6.09 12.12 -21.09
N ALA A 192 5.10 12.93 -21.43
CA ALA A 192 5.22 13.96 -22.47
C ALA A 192 5.81 15.28 -21.93
N GLU A 193 5.52 15.62 -20.68
CA GLU A 193 5.90 16.91 -20.08
C GLU A 193 7.24 16.87 -19.33
N HIS A 194 7.75 15.68 -19.00
CA HIS A 194 8.93 15.51 -18.15
C HIS A 194 9.96 14.51 -18.69
N ASP A 195 11.21 14.67 -18.26
CA ASP A 195 12.32 13.74 -18.54
C ASP A 195 12.28 12.56 -17.56
N VAL A 196 11.46 11.55 -17.89
CA VAL A 196 11.19 10.41 -16.99
C VAL A 196 12.20 9.28 -17.22
N GLU A 197 12.96 8.95 -16.17
CA GLU A 197 13.89 7.81 -16.16
C GLU A 197 13.35 6.59 -15.40
N GLU A 198 12.29 6.74 -14.60
CA GLU A 198 11.61 5.62 -13.94
C GLU A 198 10.11 5.92 -13.75
N VAL A 199 9.25 4.94 -14.03
CA VAL A 199 7.82 5.01 -13.70
C VAL A 199 7.56 4.18 -12.46
N VAL A 200 6.99 4.79 -11.43
CA VAL A 200 6.58 4.11 -10.20
C VAL A 200 5.07 4.04 -10.18
N VAL A 201 4.50 2.85 -10.11
CA VAL A 201 3.06 2.67 -9.89
C VAL A 201 2.86 2.19 -8.46
N THR A 202 2.11 2.95 -7.66
CA THR A 202 1.98 2.69 -6.23
C THR A 202 0.53 2.75 -5.74
N GLY A 203 0.29 2.15 -4.59
CA GLY A 203 -0.99 2.18 -3.92
C GLY A 203 -0.96 1.43 -2.60
N HIS A 204 -1.87 1.80 -1.70
CA HIS A 204 -2.10 1.13 -0.44
C HIS A 204 -3.46 0.44 -0.45
N SER A 205 -3.59 -0.68 0.27
CA SER A 205 -4.82 -1.45 0.39
C SER A 205 -5.34 -1.89 -1.00
N MET A 206 -6.61 -1.63 -1.27
CA MET A 206 -7.22 -1.79 -2.59
C MET A 206 -6.47 -1.05 -3.70
N GLY A 207 -5.87 0.12 -3.44
CA GLY A 207 -5.09 0.86 -4.43
C GLY A 207 -3.93 0.04 -4.98
N ALA A 208 -3.28 -0.77 -4.15
CA ALA A 208 -2.22 -1.69 -4.58
C ALA A 208 -2.73 -2.76 -5.56
N ALA A 209 -3.96 -3.25 -5.38
CA ALA A 209 -4.60 -4.17 -6.30
C ALA A 209 -4.93 -3.50 -7.65
N LEU A 210 -5.36 -2.23 -7.64
CA LEU A 210 -5.61 -1.48 -8.87
C LEU A 210 -4.30 -1.19 -9.63
N SER A 211 -3.21 -0.88 -8.93
CA SER A 211 -1.88 -0.71 -9.51
C SER A 211 -1.39 -1.97 -10.23
N GLN A 212 -1.66 -3.16 -9.67
CA GLN A 212 -1.38 -4.44 -10.35
C GLN A 212 -2.20 -4.59 -11.64
N LEU A 213 -3.51 -4.33 -11.59
CA LEU A 213 -4.38 -4.45 -12.76
C LEU A 213 -4.02 -3.45 -13.86
N PHE A 214 -3.64 -2.23 -13.48
CA PHE A 214 -3.13 -1.23 -14.41
C PHE A 214 -1.87 -1.71 -15.14
N LEU A 215 -0.92 -2.30 -14.41
CA LEU A 215 0.29 -2.84 -15.03
C LEU A 215 0.04 -4.09 -15.87
N VAL A 216 -0.94 -4.93 -15.51
CA VAL A 216 -1.34 -6.06 -16.38
C VAL A 216 -1.74 -5.55 -17.76
N ASP A 217 -2.60 -4.52 -17.83
CA ASP A 217 -3.02 -3.96 -19.11
C ASP A 217 -1.87 -3.24 -19.82
N LEU A 218 -1.06 -2.45 -19.10
CA LEU A 218 0.05 -1.71 -19.69
C LEU A 218 1.13 -2.63 -20.29
N LEU A 219 1.44 -3.75 -19.63
CA LEU A 219 2.42 -4.72 -20.14
C LEU A 219 1.85 -5.62 -21.24
N ARG A 220 0.55 -5.88 -21.21
CA ARG A 220 -0.14 -6.62 -22.28
C ARG A 220 -0.21 -5.81 -23.57
N ASP A 221 -0.40 -4.50 -23.45
CA ASP A 221 -0.53 -3.57 -24.58
C ASP A 221 0.34 -2.32 -24.33
N GLU A 222 1.61 -2.40 -24.72
CA GLU A 222 2.56 -1.28 -24.60
C GLU A 222 2.19 -0.10 -25.51
N SER A 223 1.20 -0.21 -26.40
CA SER A 223 0.69 0.94 -27.16
C SER A 223 -0.15 1.89 -26.31
N LEU A 224 -0.59 1.44 -25.12
CA LEU A 224 -1.38 2.25 -24.19
C LEU A 224 -0.60 3.46 -23.66
N ALA A 225 0.73 3.40 -23.53
CA ALA A 225 1.56 4.55 -23.18
C ALA A 225 2.99 4.35 -23.70
N PRO A 226 3.70 5.42 -24.09
CA PRO A 226 5.04 5.34 -24.69
C PRO A 226 6.14 5.06 -23.64
N ILE A 227 6.04 3.94 -22.91
CA ILE A 227 6.96 3.57 -21.83
C ILE A 227 8.32 3.10 -22.38
N GLY A 228 8.31 2.39 -23.51
CA GLY A 228 9.52 1.87 -24.14
C GLY A 228 10.41 1.10 -23.16
N ARG A 229 11.64 1.58 -22.95
CA ARG A 229 12.64 0.96 -22.08
C ARG A 229 12.65 1.49 -20.64
N ILE A 230 11.83 2.51 -20.34
CA ILE A 230 11.81 3.16 -19.01
C ILE A 230 11.50 2.09 -17.95
N PRO A 231 12.35 1.89 -16.93
CA PRO A 231 12.07 1.00 -15.81
C PRO A 231 10.74 1.27 -15.13
N ILE A 232 10.03 0.20 -14.75
CA ILE A 232 8.78 0.27 -14.00
C ILE A 232 8.99 -0.33 -12.61
N ARG A 233 8.61 0.40 -11.56
CA ARG A 233 8.54 -0.14 -10.19
C ARG A 233 7.08 -0.21 -9.75
N LEU A 234 6.63 -1.40 -9.39
CA LEU A 234 5.35 -1.58 -8.70
C LEU A 234 5.61 -1.62 -7.20
N VAL A 235 5.08 -0.66 -6.46
CA VAL A 235 5.22 -0.62 -4.99
C VAL A 235 3.83 -0.69 -4.38
N GLY A 236 3.49 -1.81 -3.73
CA GLY A 236 2.15 -2.04 -3.20
C GLY A 236 2.18 -2.34 -1.72
N PHE A 237 1.32 -1.71 -0.94
CA PHE A 237 1.24 -1.88 0.51
C PHE A 237 -0.10 -2.51 0.89
N GLY A 238 -0.06 -3.65 1.58
CA GLY A 238 -1.29 -4.28 2.10
C GLY A 238 -2.29 -4.67 1.02
N SER A 239 -1.78 -5.12 -0.12
CA SER A 239 -2.63 -5.52 -1.25
C SER A 239 -3.47 -6.76 -0.89
N PRO A 240 -4.80 -6.73 -1.10
CA PRO A 240 -5.61 -7.95 -1.07
C PRO A 240 -5.26 -8.86 -2.25
N ARG A 241 -5.64 -10.14 -2.17
CA ARG A 241 -5.60 -11.03 -3.33
C ARG A 241 -6.60 -10.55 -4.39
N SER A 242 -6.18 -10.40 -5.63
CA SER A 242 -6.99 -9.73 -6.66
C SER A 242 -7.30 -10.61 -7.86
N GLY A 243 -6.62 -11.75 -8.03
CA GLY A 243 -6.77 -12.61 -9.21
C GLY A 243 -6.67 -14.10 -8.89
N THR A 244 -7.04 -14.94 -9.87
CA THR A 244 -6.84 -16.39 -9.80
C THR A 244 -5.39 -16.77 -10.09
N HIS A 245 -5.01 -17.99 -9.75
CA HIS A 245 -3.73 -18.57 -10.13
C HIS A 245 -3.41 -18.42 -11.63
N THR A 246 -4.40 -18.58 -12.51
CA THR A 246 -4.24 -18.41 -13.96
C THR A 246 -3.94 -16.95 -14.35
N LEU A 247 -4.57 -15.97 -13.72
CA LEU A 247 -4.30 -14.55 -13.97
C LEU A 247 -2.92 -14.14 -13.41
N VAL A 248 -2.56 -14.64 -12.24
CA VAL A 248 -1.21 -14.44 -11.67
C VAL A 248 -0.14 -15.09 -12.54
N GLY A 249 -0.41 -16.27 -13.10
CA GLY A 249 0.47 -16.91 -14.09
C GLY A 249 0.67 -16.04 -15.34
N PHE A 250 -0.39 -15.40 -15.83
CA PHE A 250 -0.32 -14.46 -16.94
C PHE A 250 0.50 -13.20 -16.61
N TRP A 251 0.29 -12.60 -15.42
CA TRP A 251 1.13 -11.52 -14.92
C TRP A 251 2.62 -11.89 -14.91
N ASN A 252 2.95 -13.07 -14.36
CA ASN A 252 4.32 -13.55 -14.29
C ASN A 252 4.96 -13.75 -15.67
N ALA A 253 4.16 -14.16 -16.67
CA ALA A 253 4.61 -14.27 -18.05
C ALA A 253 4.94 -12.89 -18.65
N LEU A 254 4.07 -11.89 -18.47
CA LEU A 254 4.29 -10.51 -18.93
C LEU A 254 5.55 -9.89 -18.30
N VAL A 255 5.72 -10.06 -16.98
CA VAL A 255 6.91 -9.61 -16.25
C VAL A 255 8.17 -10.27 -16.79
N SER A 256 8.13 -11.59 -17.03
CA SER A 256 9.26 -12.35 -17.57
C SER A 256 9.62 -11.92 -18.99
N GLU A 257 8.62 -11.70 -19.84
CA GLU A 257 8.79 -11.23 -21.21
C GLU A 257 9.46 -9.86 -21.25
N ARG A 258 8.96 -8.91 -20.45
CA ARG A 258 9.54 -7.57 -20.35
C ARG A 258 10.99 -7.62 -19.87
N ARG A 259 11.27 -8.43 -18.84
CA ARG A 259 12.64 -8.64 -18.35
C ARG A 259 13.55 -9.28 -19.40
N GLY A 260 13.02 -10.17 -20.24
CA GLY A 260 13.73 -10.74 -21.37
C GLY A 260 14.09 -9.71 -22.44
N ARG A 261 13.17 -8.78 -22.75
CA ARG A 261 13.37 -7.73 -23.76
C ARG A 261 14.27 -6.58 -23.28
N HIS A 262 14.13 -6.16 -22.02
CA HIS A 262 14.69 -4.90 -21.52
C HIS A 262 15.62 -5.05 -20.31
N GLY A 263 15.85 -6.28 -19.83
CA GLY A 263 16.71 -6.57 -18.68
C GLY A 263 15.94 -6.71 -17.36
N ARG A 264 16.61 -7.28 -16.34
CA ARG A 264 15.97 -7.66 -15.06
C ARG A 264 15.38 -6.46 -14.29
N GLU A 265 16.09 -5.33 -14.31
CA GLU A 265 15.67 -4.09 -13.63
C GLU A 265 14.58 -3.32 -14.36
N SER A 266 14.21 -3.77 -15.56
CA SER A 266 13.22 -3.09 -16.37
C SER A 266 11.82 -3.15 -15.73
N ILE A 267 11.56 -4.15 -14.89
CA ILE A 267 10.40 -4.17 -13.99
C ILE A 267 10.72 -4.86 -12.66
N VAL A 268 10.41 -4.19 -11.56
CA VAL A 268 10.57 -4.74 -10.20
C VAL A 268 9.35 -4.44 -9.34
N GLU A 269 9.05 -5.40 -8.47
CA GLU A 269 7.85 -5.40 -7.63
C GLU A 269 8.27 -5.41 -6.15
N TYR A 270 7.72 -4.46 -5.40
CA TYR A 270 7.84 -4.33 -3.95
C TYR A 270 6.44 -4.44 -3.34
N ALA A 271 5.93 -5.67 -3.24
CA ALA A 271 4.66 -5.95 -2.59
C ALA A 271 4.88 -6.19 -1.09
N VAL A 272 4.56 -5.20 -0.27
CA VAL A 272 4.79 -5.22 1.18
C VAL A 272 3.52 -5.68 1.90
N LYS A 273 3.67 -6.68 2.77
CA LYS A 273 2.71 -7.06 3.80
C LYS A 273 3.28 -6.63 5.16
N ILE A 274 2.42 -6.39 6.15
CA ILE A 274 2.87 -6.04 7.51
C ILE A 274 2.30 -7.02 8.54
N TYR A 275 3.02 -7.18 9.64
CA TYR A 275 2.51 -7.85 10.83
C TYR A 275 1.11 -7.34 11.22
N ASN A 276 0.22 -8.29 11.54
CA ASN A 276 -1.13 -8.05 12.05
C ASN A 276 -2.08 -7.29 11.09
N ASP A 277 -1.73 -7.16 9.81
CA ASP A 277 -2.68 -6.75 8.78
C ASP A 277 -3.46 -7.96 8.25
N GLY A 278 -4.78 -7.84 8.23
CA GLY A 278 -5.69 -8.88 7.74
C GLY A 278 -6.04 -8.76 6.25
N ILE A 279 -5.81 -7.61 5.61
CA ILE A 279 -6.19 -7.40 4.20
C ILE A 279 -5.45 -8.35 3.25
N PRO A 280 -4.14 -8.62 3.39
CA PRO A 280 -3.47 -9.61 2.55
C PRO A 280 -4.03 -11.04 2.71
N ALA A 281 -4.74 -11.33 3.81
CA ALA A 281 -5.40 -12.61 3.99
C ALA A 281 -6.71 -12.72 3.19
N LEU A 282 -7.16 -11.66 2.51
CA LEU A 282 -8.42 -11.58 1.81
C LEU A 282 -8.29 -11.23 0.32
N PRO A 283 -9.22 -11.70 -0.52
CA PRO A 283 -10.13 -12.81 -0.26
C PRO A 283 -9.37 -14.12 0.07
N PRO A 284 -10.04 -15.10 0.71
CA PRO A 284 -9.38 -16.33 1.14
C PRO A 284 -8.75 -17.13 0.00
N LEU A 285 -7.57 -17.69 0.25
CA LEU A 285 -6.83 -18.57 -0.66
C LEU A 285 -7.67 -19.77 -1.14
N ALA A 286 -8.51 -20.31 -0.24
CA ALA A 286 -9.39 -21.45 -0.49
C ALA A 286 -10.43 -21.19 -1.59
N LEU A 287 -10.76 -19.93 -1.86
CA LEU A 287 -11.67 -19.54 -2.94
C LEU A 287 -10.95 -19.36 -4.29
N GLY A 288 -9.67 -19.70 -4.37
CA GLY A 288 -8.88 -19.66 -5.60
C GLY A 288 -8.20 -18.31 -5.89
N TYR A 289 -8.37 -17.32 -5.01
CA TYR A 289 -7.64 -16.05 -5.09
C TYR A 289 -6.17 -16.24 -4.74
N ARG A 290 -5.29 -15.47 -5.39
CA ARG A 290 -3.83 -15.51 -5.26
C ARG A 290 -3.25 -14.10 -5.21
N HIS A 291 -2.07 -13.97 -4.64
CA HIS A 291 -1.28 -12.73 -4.75
C HIS A 291 -0.53 -12.70 -6.08
N PHE A 292 -0.38 -11.50 -6.65
CA PHE A 292 0.37 -11.30 -7.89
C PHE A 292 1.88 -11.44 -7.70
N ALA A 293 2.40 -10.89 -6.60
CA ALA A 293 3.84 -10.85 -6.36
C ALA A 293 4.41 -12.24 -6.03
N ARG A 294 5.41 -12.67 -6.80
CA ARG A 294 6.10 -13.95 -6.56
C ARG A 294 6.98 -13.95 -5.31
N ALA A 295 7.61 -12.84 -4.99
CA ALA A 295 8.50 -12.72 -3.83
C ALA A 295 8.17 -11.39 -3.10
N PRO A 296 7.12 -11.36 -2.27
CA PRO A 296 6.74 -10.16 -1.54
C PRO A 296 7.74 -9.84 -0.42
N TYR A 297 7.48 -8.75 0.28
CA TYR A 297 8.20 -8.36 1.48
C TYR A 297 7.26 -8.41 2.70
N TYR A 298 7.84 -8.64 3.87
CA TYR A 298 7.15 -8.65 5.15
C TYR A 298 7.78 -7.61 6.08
N PHE A 299 6.99 -6.61 6.48
CA PHE A 299 7.37 -5.59 7.42
C PHE A 299 6.95 -6.00 8.83
N VAL A 300 7.88 -5.99 9.77
CA VAL A 300 7.61 -6.26 11.18
C VAL A 300 8.65 -5.55 12.03
N GLN A 301 8.18 -4.91 13.10
CA GLN A 301 9.04 -4.22 14.08
C GLN A 301 10.08 -3.28 13.46
N GLY A 302 9.68 -2.46 12.48
CA GLY A 302 10.57 -1.47 11.86
C GLY A 302 11.49 -2.01 10.77
N ARG A 303 11.41 -3.31 10.44
CA ARG A 303 12.30 -3.97 9.49
C ARG A 303 11.53 -4.63 8.37
N LEU A 304 12.17 -4.71 7.22
CA LEU A 304 11.61 -5.31 6.01
C LEU A 304 12.37 -6.61 5.68
N TYR A 305 11.65 -7.69 5.49
CA TYR A 305 12.21 -9.00 5.15
C TYR A 305 11.69 -9.44 3.79
N ARG A 306 12.55 -9.98 2.94
CA ARG A 306 12.17 -10.59 1.67
C ARG A 306 11.56 -11.96 1.94
N VAL A 307 10.34 -12.16 1.46
CA VAL A 307 9.63 -13.43 1.60
C VAL A 307 10.03 -14.38 0.45
N PRO A 308 10.47 -15.61 0.74
CA PRO A 308 10.73 -16.62 -0.28
C PRO A 308 9.49 -16.92 -1.12
N GLU A 309 9.66 -17.25 -2.40
CA GLU A 309 8.55 -17.46 -3.33
C GLU A 309 7.57 -18.55 -2.88
N ALA A 310 8.09 -19.64 -2.29
CA ALA A 310 7.27 -20.71 -1.73
C ALA A 310 6.34 -20.26 -0.59
N LEU A 311 6.63 -19.11 0.01
CA LEU A 311 5.88 -18.53 1.13
C LEU A 311 5.05 -17.30 0.73
N ALA A 312 4.97 -16.95 -0.56
CA ALA A 312 4.33 -15.72 -1.04
C ALA A 312 2.84 -15.59 -0.68
N GLU A 313 2.14 -16.72 -0.49
CA GLU A 313 0.71 -16.74 -0.15
C GLU A 313 0.41 -16.58 1.35
N TYR A 314 1.42 -16.65 2.22
CA TYR A 314 1.27 -16.45 3.65
C TYR A 314 1.24 -14.97 4.03
N SER A 315 0.59 -14.66 5.15
CA SER A 315 0.41 -13.28 5.64
C SER A 315 0.96 -13.06 7.05
N LEU A 316 1.29 -14.13 7.77
CA LEU A 316 1.96 -14.06 9.07
C LEU A 316 3.22 -14.92 9.06
N PHE A 317 4.28 -14.39 9.67
CA PHE A 317 5.58 -15.02 9.77
C PHE A 317 6.07 -14.90 11.20
N ASP A 318 6.62 -15.98 11.74
CA ASP A 318 7.48 -15.89 12.91
C ASP A 318 8.81 -15.29 12.45
N VAL A 319 9.37 -14.34 13.19
CA VAL A 319 10.62 -13.67 12.81
C VAL A 319 11.56 -13.73 13.99
N ASP A 320 12.76 -14.28 13.75
CA ASP A 320 13.82 -14.27 14.75
C ASP A 320 14.41 -12.86 14.84
N LEU A 321 14.20 -12.22 15.99
CA LEU A 321 14.61 -10.85 16.29
C LEU A 321 15.81 -10.80 17.24
N SER A 322 16.39 -11.95 17.59
CA SER A 322 17.35 -12.08 18.68
C SER A 322 18.77 -11.56 18.37
N GLU A 323 19.13 -11.39 17.10
CA GLU A 323 20.52 -11.10 16.71
C GLU A 323 20.88 -9.62 16.54
N ASP A 324 19.93 -8.68 16.62
CA ASP A 324 20.21 -7.26 16.34
C ASP A 324 19.59 -6.34 17.40
N ALA A 325 20.37 -5.43 17.98
CA ALA A 325 19.88 -4.42 18.91
C ALA A 325 18.65 -3.68 18.32
N VAL A 326 17.48 -3.90 18.92
CA VAL A 326 16.20 -3.36 18.46
C VAL A 326 15.94 -2.05 19.21
N GLU A 327 16.01 -0.90 18.53
CA GLU A 327 15.25 0.25 19.00
C GLU A 327 13.79 -0.17 19.09
N PRO A 328 13.05 0.17 20.18
CA PRO A 328 11.68 -0.24 20.34
C PRO A 328 10.88 0.07 19.07
N PRO A 329 10.15 -0.90 18.49
CA PRO A 329 9.45 -0.69 17.24
C PRO A 329 8.44 0.44 17.40
N LEU A 330 8.36 1.38 16.46
CA LEU A 330 7.40 2.48 16.56
C LEU A 330 5.94 2.00 16.64
N HIS A 331 5.63 0.88 15.96
CA HIS A 331 4.27 0.35 15.81
C HIS A 331 4.24 -1.16 16.15
N PRO A 332 4.46 -1.57 17.41
CA PRO A 332 4.61 -2.97 17.79
C PRO A 332 3.38 -3.84 17.45
N ARG A 333 2.17 -3.25 17.48
CA ARG A 333 0.93 -3.97 17.14
C ARG A 333 0.72 -4.16 15.64
N GLY A 334 1.56 -3.57 14.80
CA GLY A 334 1.41 -3.56 13.34
C GLY A 334 0.00 -3.13 12.92
N GLY A 335 -0.52 -3.70 11.84
CA GLY A 335 -1.85 -3.42 11.31
C GLY A 335 -1.83 -2.63 10.01
N HIS A 336 -2.98 -2.58 9.36
CA HIS A 336 -3.13 -2.10 7.99
C HIS A 336 -2.66 -0.65 7.78
N ASN A 337 -2.66 0.21 8.81
CA ASN A 337 -2.33 1.63 8.65
C ASN A 337 -0.86 1.97 9.00
N TYR A 338 0.01 0.97 9.21
CA TYR A 338 1.36 1.15 9.79
C TYR A 338 2.54 0.76 8.89
N TYR A 339 2.35 0.79 7.57
CA TYR A 339 3.35 0.39 6.59
C TYR A 339 4.63 1.25 6.65
N ASN A 340 5.79 0.61 6.45
CA ASN A 340 7.12 1.24 6.37
C ASN A 340 7.50 2.13 7.57
N GLY A 341 6.98 1.81 8.76
CA GLY A 341 7.26 2.58 9.96
C GLY A 341 6.57 3.95 9.97
N ARG A 342 5.48 4.10 9.21
CA ARG A 342 4.68 5.32 9.13
C ARG A 342 3.31 5.11 9.76
N ASP A 343 2.78 6.16 10.39
CA ASP A 343 1.41 6.20 10.91
C ASP A 343 0.51 6.90 9.88
N MET A 344 -0.15 6.12 9.03
CA MET A 344 -1.10 6.65 8.05
C MET A 344 -2.33 7.28 8.72
N GLU A 345 -2.65 6.92 9.96
CA GLU A 345 -3.71 7.60 10.72
C GLU A 345 -3.28 8.99 11.15
N ARG A 346 -1.99 9.22 11.45
CA ARG A 346 -1.44 10.57 11.66
C ARG A 346 -1.67 11.43 10.44
N PHE A 347 -1.44 10.92 9.23
CA PHE A 347 -1.75 11.62 7.98
C PHE A 347 -3.22 12.06 7.94
N ALA A 348 -4.13 11.09 8.08
CA ALA A 348 -5.56 11.33 8.00
C ALA A 348 -6.03 12.35 9.04
N ARG A 349 -5.55 12.25 10.29
CA ARG A 349 -5.83 13.23 11.35
C ARG A 349 -5.32 14.62 10.96
N ARG A 350 -4.05 14.73 10.57
CA ARG A 350 -3.38 16.00 10.28
C ARG A 350 -3.99 16.69 9.06
N ILE A 351 -4.30 15.97 7.98
CA ILE A 351 -5.01 16.52 6.83
C ILE A 351 -6.45 16.90 7.19
N GLY A 352 -7.14 16.11 8.02
CA GLY A 352 -8.45 16.47 8.53
C GLY A 352 -8.45 17.74 9.39
N TYR A 353 -7.35 18.03 10.10
CA TYR A 353 -7.20 19.28 10.86
C TYR A 353 -7.01 20.46 9.90
N LEU A 354 -6.23 20.26 8.84
CA LEU A 354 -6.04 21.25 7.79
C LEU A 354 -7.35 21.56 7.06
N ASP A 355 -8.12 20.54 6.65
CA ASP A 355 -9.45 20.74 6.04
C ASP A 355 -10.34 21.64 6.90
N ARG A 356 -10.39 21.40 8.22
CA ARG A 356 -11.16 22.26 9.13
C ARG A 356 -10.61 23.67 9.23
N ALA A 357 -9.28 23.83 9.30
CA ALA A 357 -8.64 25.14 9.38
C ALA A 357 -8.85 25.98 8.11
N MET A 358 -8.98 25.33 6.95
CA MET A 358 -9.20 25.97 5.65
C MET A 358 -10.65 26.39 5.37
N LYS A 359 -11.63 26.00 6.22
CA LYS A 359 -13.04 26.39 6.04
C LYS A 359 -13.32 27.87 6.31
N GLU A 360 -12.45 28.53 7.05
CA GLU A 360 -12.53 29.96 7.35
C GLU A 360 -11.59 30.76 6.45
N VAL A 361 -12.03 31.95 6.04
CA VAL A 361 -11.24 32.87 5.20
C VAL A 361 -10.08 33.46 6.01
N GLY A 362 -8.87 33.46 5.45
CA GLY A 362 -7.66 34.01 6.07
C GLY A 362 -6.59 32.94 6.31
N ASP A 363 -5.46 33.31 6.94
CA ASP A 363 -4.33 32.39 7.15
C ASP A 363 -4.76 31.20 8.01
N TRP A 364 -4.65 29.99 7.45
CA TRP A 364 -5.06 28.75 8.09
C TRP A 364 -4.03 28.22 9.09
N ARG A 365 -2.78 28.68 9.04
CA ARG A 365 -1.66 28.13 9.82
C ARG A 365 -1.87 28.23 11.32
N GLU A 366 -2.35 29.38 11.81
CA GLU A 366 -2.63 29.59 13.23
C GLU A 366 -3.75 28.65 13.71
N ARG A 367 -4.89 28.64 13.00
CA ARG A 367 -6.01 27.74 13.28
C ARG A 367 -5.58 26.26 13.24
N TYR A 368 -4.72 25.89 12.31
CA TYR A 368 -4.16 24.55 12.24
C TYR A 368 -3.33 24.21 13.48
N ARG A 369 -2.42 25.09 13.90
CA ARG A 369 -1.59 24.89 15.10
C ARG A 369 -2.45 24.80 16.36
N GLU A 370 -3.51 25.59 16.46
CA GLU A 370 -4.49 25.48 17.55
C GLU A 370 -5.23 24.13 17.56
N GLN A 371 -5.58 23.59 16.39
CA GLN A 371 -6.19 22.25 16.29
C GLN A 371 -5.21 21.15 16.71
N VAL A 372 -3.93 21.28 16.34
CA VAL A 372 -2.88 20.36 16.77
C VAL A 372 -2.66 20.46 18.28
N ALA A 373 -2.61 21.66 18.87
CA ALA A 373 -2.35 21.83 20.30
C ALA A 373 -3.44 21.24 21.23
N LYS A 374 -4.64 20.96 20.70
CA LYS A 374 -5.76 20.34 21.43
C LYS A 374 -5.63 18.82 21.56
N HIS A 375 -4.68 18.19 20.86
CA HIS A 375 -4.53 16.74 20.72
C HIS A 375 -3.07 16.31 20.82
#